data_AF-T0YVG6-F1
#
_entry.id   AF-T0YVG6-F1
#
_cell.length_a   1.000
_cell.length_b   1.000
_cell.length_c   1.000
_cell.angle_alpha   90.00
_cell.angle_beta   90.00
_cell.angle_gamma   90.00
#
_symmetry.space_group_name_H-M   'P 1'
#
loop_
_entity.id
_entity.type
_entity.pdbx_description
1 polymer ?
#
loop_
_entity_poly.entity_id
_entity_poly.type
_entity_poly.pdbx_seq_one_letter_code
_entity_poly.pdbx_strand_id
1 'polypeptide(L)'
;GAVAPHTCVNGLGERAGNASFEEVVMLLESVYGISTGIRTERLFELSQLVEELSGVPVPPNKAIVGYNAFSHEAGIHTHGILAHTLTYEPIQPERVGRHRDMILGKHTGKAALVEKLKERRMVASDPQLVALLERIKVDSERRTKKELRSFLLEYRSRYGHPGLSDQDFWAMVDALHIAPTGGAP
;
A
#
# COMPACT_ATOMS: atom_id res chain seq x y z
N GLY A 1 18.85 21.02 24.69
CA GLY A 1 18.95 19.93 23.69
C GLY A 1 19.25 20.51 22.32
N ALA A 2 19.41 19.68 21.29
CA ALA A 2 19.57 20.13 19.91
C ALA A 2 18.28 20.77 19.38
N VAL A 3 18.40 21.83 18.56
CA VAL A 3 17.25 22.66 18.09
C VAL A 3 17.07 22.68 16.57
N ALA A 4 18.04 22.17 15.81
CA ALA A 4 18.02 22.18 14.35
C ALA A 4 18.68 20.90 13.79
N PRO A 5 17.94 19.77 13.70
CA PRO A 5 18.47 18.54 13.12
C PRO A 5 18.61 18.68 11.60
N HIS A 6 19.75 18.26 11.05
CA HIS A 6 19.93 18.15 9.60
C HIS A 6 19.38 16.81 9.13
N THR A 7 18.59 16.84 8.05
CA THR A 7 17.95 15.67 7.46
C THR A 7 17.99 15.75 5.94
N CYS A 8 17.65 14.66 5.26
CA CYS A 8 17.50 14.63 3.81
C CYS A 8 16.29 13.78 3.42
N VAL A 9 15.56 14.20 2.39
CA VAL A 9 14.43 13.44 1.84
C VAL A 9 14.92 12.06 1.41
N ASN A 10 14.15 11.04 1.74
CA ASN A 10 14.45 9.64 1.50
C ASN A 10 15.71 9.12 2.23
N GLY A 11 16.30 9.94 3.12
CA GLY A 11 17.57 9.65 3.78
C GLY A 11 18.78 9.77 2.85
N LEU A 12 18.68 10.49 1.72
CA LEU A 12 19.81 10.61 0.79
C LEU A 12 21.04 11.29 1.43
N GLY A 13 22.22 10.99 0.90
CA GLY A 13 23.50 11.54 1.34
C GLY A 13 24.65 10.59 1.02
N GLU A 14 25.85 10.95 1.48
CA GLU A 14 27.05 10.13 1.31
C GLU A 14 26.93 8.76 2.02
N ARG A 15 27.47 7.71 1.40
CA ARG A 15 27.50 6.33 1.92
C ARG A 15 26.10 5.77 2.24
N ALA A 16 25.74 5.73 3.52
CA ALA A 16 24.46 5.21 4.01
C ALA A 16 23.40 6.31 4.14
N GLY A 17 23.76 7.57 3.90
CA GLY A 17 22.84 8.69 3.90
C GLY A 17 22.78 9.50 5.19
N ASN A 18 21.85 10.44 5.22
CA ASN A 18 21.53 11.29 6.37
C ASN A 18 20.31 10.77 7.12
N ALA A 19 19.99 11.38 8.26
CA ALA A 19 18.70 11.17 8.91
C ALA A 19 17.55 11.46 7.91
N SER A 20 16.61 10.53 7.79
CA SER A 20 15.47 10.65 6.88
C SER A 20 14.55 11.78 7.33
N PHE A 21 14.27 12.71 6.39
CA PHE A 21 13.41 13.85 6.64
C PHE A 21 12.00 13.42 7.06
N GLU A 22 11.35 12.60 6.24
CA GLU A 22 9.99 12.12 6.46
C GLU A 22 9.84 11.32 7.76
N GLU A 23 10.83 10.51 8.14
CA GLU A 23 10.81 9.76 9.40
C GLU A 23 10.98 10.70 10.61
N VAL A 24 11.91 11.65 10.55
CA VAL A 24 12.12 12.62 11.63
C VAL A 24 10.91 13.53 11.82
N VAL A 25 10.30 14.01 10.74
CA VAL A 25 9.09 14.83 10.79
C VAL A 25 7.96 14.06 11.47
N MET A 26 7.67 12.84 11.00
CA MET A 26 6.58 12.05 11.56
C MET A 26 6.83 11.61 13.01
N LEU A 27 8.09 11.35 13.39
CA LEU A 27 8.47 11.09 14.77
C LEU A 27 8.19 12.29 15.67
N LEU A 28 8.63 13.49 15.26
CA LEU A 28 8.40 14.72 16.03
C LEU A 28 6.92 15.02 16.20
N GLU A 29 6.13 14.91 15.12
CA GLU A 29 4.71 15.24 15.15
C GLU A 29 3.87 14.18 15.87
N SER A 30 4.14 12.89 15.64
CA SER A 30 3.24 11.81 16.08
C SER A 30 3.63 11.21 17.42
N VAL A 31 4.91 11.26 17.80
CA VAL A 31 5.39 10.67 19.07
C VAL A 31 5.71 11.75 20.08
N TYR A 32 6.39 12.82 19.68
CA TYR A 32 6.77 13.89 20.60
C TYR A 32 5.73 15.02 20.69
N GLY A 33 4.73 15.05 19.82
CA GLY A 33 3.72 16.11 19.78
C GLY A 33 4.30 17.48 19.44
N ILE A 34 5.46 17.52 18.77
CA ILE A 34 6.14 18.74 18.38
C ILE A 34 5.67 19.11 16.97
N SER A 35 4.99 20.24 16.84
CA SER A 35 4.60 20.79 15.55
C SER A 35 5.84 21.25 14.78
N THR A 36 6.07 20.66 13.60
CA THR A 36 7.22 21.01 12.75
C THR A 36 6.90 22.15 11.77
N GLY A 37 5.61 22.45 11.56
CA GLY A 37 5.16 23.40 10.53
C GLY A 37 5.26 22.85 9.10
N ILE A 38 5.61 21.58 8.94
CA ILE A 38 5.71 20.90 7.65
C ILE A 38 4.34 20.36 7.26
N ARG A 39 3.98 20.51 5.99
CA ARG A 39 2.78 19.91 5.41
C ARG A 39 2.99 18.41 5.21
N THR A 40 2.69 17.63 6.25
CA THR A 40 2.99 16.19 6.28
C THR A 40 2.24 15.42 5.19
N GLU A 41 1.07 15.89 4.77
CA GLU A 41 0.26 15.33 3.69
C GLU A 41 0.93 15.38 2.31
N ARG A 42 2.09 16.05 2.17
CA ARG A 42 2.87 16.13 0.93
C ARG A 42 4.15 15.28 1.00
N LEU A 43 4.40 14.55 2.10
CA LEU A 43 5.64 13.79 2.29
C LEU A 43 5.82 12.69 1.26
N PHE A 44 4.75 11.95 0.93
CA PHE A 44 4.84 10.90 -0.08
C PHE A 44 5.12 11.46 -1.48
N GLU A 45 4.41 12.51 -1.89
CA GLU A 45 4.67 13.20 -3.17
C GLU A 45 6.11 13.73 -3.25
N LEU A 46 6.60 14.34 -2.17
CA LEU A 46 7.99 14.82 -2.09
C LEU A 46 9.00 13.68 -2.22
N SER A 47 8.75 12.55 -1.55
CA SER A 47 9.58 11.35 -1.66
C SER A 47 9.64 10.84 -3.11
N GLN A 48 8.49 10.77 -3.79
CA GLN A 48 8.42 10.34 -5.19
C GLN A 48 9.17 11.29 -6.13
N LEU A 49 9.00 12.60 -5.95
CA LEU A 49 9.72 13.61 -6.74
C LEU A 49 11.25 13.47 -6.56
N VAL A 50 11.71 13.27 -5.33
CA VAL A 50 13.14 13.10 -5.06
C VAL A 50 13.67 11.77 -5.59
N GLU A 51 12.89 10.68 -5.50
CA GLU A 51 13.22 9.39 -6.13
C GLU A 51 13.40 9.56 -7.65
N GLU A 52 12.46 10.23 -8.32
CA GLU A 52 12.49 10.49 -9.77
C GLU A 52 13.72 11.31 -10.17
N LEU A 53 13.96 12.43 -9.49
CA LEU A 53 15.04 13.35 -9.83
C LEU A 53 16.43 12.82 -9.48
N SER A 54 16.56 12.03 -8.41
CA SER A 54 17.83 11.46 -7.99
C SER A 54 18.17 10.14 -8.70
N GLY A 55 17.18 9.44 -9.24
CA GLY A 55 17.31 8.09 -9.79
C GLY A 55 17.58 7.00 -8.74
N VAL A 56 17.58 7.36 -7.44
CA VAL A 56 17.81 6.43 -6.32
C VAL A 56 16.46 5.90 -5.85
N PRO A 57 16.19 4.58 -6.00
CA PRO A 57 14.89 4.02 -5.70
C PRO A 57 14.63 3.98 -4.19
N VAL A 58 13.38 4.23 -3.82
CA VAL A 58 12.89 4.07 -2.45
C VAL A 58 12.56 2.60 -2.17
N PRO A 59 13.13 2.00 -1.10
CA PRO A 59 12.78 0.64 -0.72
C PRO A 59 11.27 0.50 -0.46
N PRO A 60 10.61 -0.56 -0.95
CA PRO A 60 9.17 -0.77 -0.71
C PRO A 60 8.80 -0.81 0.78
N ASN A 61 9.70 -1.27 1.64
CA ASN A 61 9.50 -1.36 3.08
C ASN A 61 10.03 -0.15 3.86
N LYS A 62 10.40 0.95 3.19
CA LYS A 62 10.84 2.17 3.86
C LYS A 62 9.73 2.73 4.75
N ALA A 63 10.08 3.18 5.95
CA ALA A 63 9.13 3.79 6.86
C ALA A 63 8.49 5.04 6.24
N ILE A 64 7.22 5.29 6.57
CA ILE A 64 6.42 6.46 6.15
C ILE A 64 6.09 6.51 4.66
N VAL A 65 7.08 6.49 3.78
CA VAL A 65 6.91 6.73 2.34
C VAL A 65 7.09 5.48 1.49
N GLY A 66 7.64 4.41 2.06
CA GLY A 66 7.81 3.15 1.35
C GLY A 66 6.48 2.58 0.89
N TYR A 67 6.51 1.91 -0.26
CA TYR A 67 5.30 1.42 -0.90
C TYR A 67 4.37 0.58 0.00
N ASN A 68 4.95 -0.30 0.79
CA ASN A 68 4.25 -1.23 1.68
C ASN A 68 3.92 -0.60 3.04
N ALA A 69 4.23 0.67 3.29
CA ALA A 69 4.08 1.30 4.60
C ALA A 69 2.63 1.29 5.11
N PHE A 70 1.64 1.29 4.21
CA PHE A 70 0.20 1.24 4.51
C PHE A 70 -0.53 0.17 3.70
N SER A 71 0.22 -0.82 3.21
CA SER A 71 -0.32 -1.93 2.42
C SER A 71 -0.49 -3.14 3.32
N HIS A 72 -1.68 -3.74 3.28
CA HIS A 72 -2.00 -4.91 4.10
C HIS A 72 -2.36 -6.09 3.22
N GLU A 73 -1.69 -7.23 3.42
CA GLU A 73 -2.12 -8.47 2.78
C GLU A 73 -3.45 -8.90 3.40
N ALA A 74 -4.46 -9.13 2.56
CA ALA A 74 -5.76 -9.63 2.97
C ALA A 74 -5.60 -10.94 3.77
N GLY A 75 -6.03 -10.95 5.04
CA GLY A 75 -5.80 -12.05 5.99
C GLY A 75 -6.25 -11.68 7.40
N ILE A 76 -5.72 -12.30 8.45
CA ILE A 76 -6.07 -11.95 9.85
C ILE A 76 -5.80 -10.47 10.18
N HIS A 77 -4.84 -9.85 9.49
CA HIS A 77 -4.48 -8.45 9.66
C HIS A 77 -5.58 -7.50 9.17
N THR A 78 -6.27 -7.83 8.06
CA THR A 78 -7.37 -6.99 7.58
C THR A 78 -8.60 -7.06 8.49
N HIS A 79 -8.85 -8.21 9.13
CA HIS A 79 -9.93 -8.31 10.13
C HIS A 79 -9.66 -7.41 11.35
N GLY A 80 -8.40 -7.34 11.80
CA GLY A 80 -7.98 -6.46 12.89
C GLY A 80 -8.08 -4.96 12.55
N ILE A 81 -7.75 -4.57 11.32
CA ILE A 81 -7.87 -3.17 10.85
C ILE A 81 -9.33 -2.73 10.71
N LEU A 82 -10.18 -3.63 10.20
CA LEU A 82 -11.63 -3.40 10.08
C LEU A 82 -12.29 -3.25 11.45
N ALA A 83 -11.78 -3.95 12.47
CA ALA A 83 -12.26 -3.84 13.85
C ALA A 83 -11.72 -2.58 14.55
N HIS A 84 -10.40 -2.35 14.50
CA HIS A 84 -9.73 -1.22 15.13
C HIS A 84 -8.49 -0.78 14.31
N THR A 85 -8.65 0.25 13.50
CA THR A 85 -7.62 0.76 12.58
C THR A 85 -6.30 1.11 13.28
N LEU A 86 -6.35 1.70 14.48
CA LEU A 86 -5.16 2.07 15.27
C LEU A 86 -4.31 0.89 15.74
N THR A 87 -4.85 -0.34 15.76
CA THR A 87 -4.13 -1.53 16.19
C THR A 87 -2.98 -1.88 15.25
N TYR A 88 -3.09 -1.55 13.96
CA TYR A 88 -2.08 -1.81 12.95
C TYR A 88 -1.61 -0.56 12.20
N GLU A 89 -2.27 0.59 12.40
CA GLU A 89 -1.92 1.87 11.79
C GLU A 89 -1.79 2.97 12.84
N PRO A 90 -0.65 3.03 13.56
CA PRO A 90 -0.39 4.10 14.52
C PRO A 90 -0.31 5.49 13.85
N ILE A 91 -0.05 5.53 12.54
CA ILE A 91 -0.13 6.72 11.70
C ILE A 91 -1.18 6.44 10.62
N GLN A 92 -2.19 7.31 10.52
CA GLN A 92 -3.16 7.24 9.42
C GLN A 92 -2.48 7.61 8.09
N PRO A 93 -2.68 6.84 7.00
CA PRO A 93 -2.00 7.06 5.72
C PRO A 93 -2.22 8.46 5.15
N GLU A 94 -3.40 9.04 5.38
CA GLU A 94 -3.77 10.37 4.87
C GLU A 94 -2.86 11.46 5.47
N ARG A 95 -2.34 11.26 6.68
CA ARG A 95 -1.41 12.22 7.32
C ARG A 95 -0.11 12.38 6.55
N VAL A 96 0.25 11.43 5.68
CA VAL A 96 1.49 11.44 4.92
C VAL A 96 1.26 11.53 3.41
N GLY A 97 0.02 11.81 3.00
CA GLY A 97 -0.36 11.91 1.59
C GLY A 97 -0.58 10.56 0.91
N ARG A 98 -0.97 9.54 1.69
CA ARG A 98 -1.20 8.18 1.19
C ARG A 98 -2.63 7.72 1.46
N HIS A 99 -2.98 6.61 0.82
CA HIS A 99 -4.17 5.83 1.12
C HIS A 99 -3.76 4.43 1.59
N ARG A 100 -4.69 3.77 2.28
CA ARG A 100 -4.55 2.36 2.64
C ARG A 100 -4.78 1.49 1.42
N ASP A 101 -3.90 0.52 1.21
CA ASP A 101 -4.03 -0.45 0.14
C ASP A 101 -4.25 -1.86 0.70
N MET A 102 -5.19 -2.58 0.09
CA MET A 102 -5.40 -3.99 0.38
C MET A 102 -4.83 -4.85 -0.74
N ILE A 103 -3.78 -5.60 -0.43
CA ILE A 103 -3.14 -6.51 -1.37
C ILE A 103 -3.84 -7.87 -1.29
N LEU A 104 -4.42 -8.30 -2.42
CA LEU A 104 -4.97 -9.64 -2.58
C LEU A 104 -3.84 -10.61 -2.92
N GLY A 105 -3.49 -11.46 -1.95
CA GLY A 105 -2.45 -12.49 -2.05
C GLY A 105 -2.97 -13.88 -1.70
N LYS A 106 -2.05 -14.85 -1.59
CA LYS A 106 -2.37 -16.26 -1.28
C LYS A 106 -3.09 -16.48 0.06
N HIS A 107 -2.98 -15.52 0.98
CA HIS A 107 -3.64 -15.58 2.29
C HIS A 107 -5.00 -14.87 2.32
N THR A 108 -5.46 -14.34 1.18
CA THR A 108 -6.76 -13.66 1.07
C THR A 108 -7.88 -14.54 1.63
N GLY A 109 -8.69 -13.98 2.51
CA GLY A 109 -9.91 -14.62 3.02
C GLY A 109 -11.17 -14.10 2.33
N LYS A 110 -12.28 -14.85 2.43
CA LYS A 110 -13.59 -14.47 1.86
C LYS A 110 -14.04 -13.07 2.27
N ALA A 111 -13.87 -12.71 3.54
CA ALA A 111 -14.28 -11.39 4.06
C ALA A 111 -13.57 -10.23 3.35
N ALA A 112 -12.28 -10.37 3.05
CA ALA A 112 -11.52 -9.34 2.34
C ALA A 112 -12.00 -9.17 0.88
N LEU A 113 -12.38 -10.28 0.21
CA LEU A 113 -12.99 -10.21 -1.11
C LEU A 113 -14.35 -9.52 -1.09
N VAL A 114 -15.18 -9.82 -0.09
CA VAL A 114 -16.48 -9.15 0.08
C VAL A 114 -16.30 -7.65 0.24
N GLU A 115 -15.37 -7.20 1.10
CA GLU A 115 -15.07 -5.77 1.24
C GLU A 115 -14.54 -5.15 -0.07
N LYS A 116 -13.62 -5.82 -0.77
CA LYS A 116 -13.10 -5.33 -2.05
C LYS A 116 -14.21 -5.21 -3.12
N LEU A 117 -15.15 -6.17 -3.17
CA LEU A 117 -16.29 -6.14 -4.10
C LEU A 117 -17.28 -5.00 -3.80
N LYS A 118 -17.40 -4.57 -2.54
CA LYS A 118 -18.24 -3.41 -2.17
C LYS A 118 -17.77 -2.10 -2.80
N GLU A 119 -16.47 -1.95 -3.09
CA GLU A 119 -15.93 -0.78 -3.79
C GLU A 119 -16.65 -0.51 -5.13
N ARG A 120 -17.13 -1.59 -5.79
CA ARG A 120 -17.94 -1.51 -7.02
C ARG A 120 -19.39 -1.97 -6.83
N ARG A 121 -19.88 -2.03 -5.59
CA ARG A 121 -21.27 -2.42 -5.25
C ARG A 121 -21.67 -3.79 -5.81
N MET A 122 -20.70 -4.71 -5.85
CA MET A 122 -20.87 -6.07 -6.34
C MET A 122 -21.12 -7.04 -5.19
N VAL A 123 -21.91 -8.08 -5.45
CA VAL A 123 -22.18 -9.16 -4.49
C VAL A 123 -21.88 -10.48 -5.18
N ALA A 124 -21.06 -11.31 -4.54
CA ALA A 124 -20.71 -12.64 -5.01
C ALA A 124 -21.34 -13.70 -4.10
N SER A 125 -21.82 -14.78 -4.71
CA SER A 125 -22.26 -15.98 -4.00
C SER A 125 -21.06 -16.73 -3.39
N ASP A 126 -21.32 -17.58 -2.40
CA ASP A 126 -20.28 -18.42 -1.78
C ASP A 126 -19.45 -19.24 -2.79
N PRO A 127 -20.04 -19.90 -3.80
CA PRO A 127 -19.28 -20.57 -4.85
C PRO A 127 -18.40 -19.62 -5.68
N GLN A 128 -18.88 -18.42 -6.00
CA GLN A 128 -18.09 -17.41 -6.74
C GLN A 128 -16.91 -16.89 -5.90
N LEU A 129 -17.12 -16.70 -4.59
CA LEU A 129 -16.05 -16.30 -3.66
C LEU A 129 -14.96 -17.39 -3.56
N VAL A 130 -15.35 -18.67 -3.51
CA VAL A 130 -14.40 -19.79 -3.52
C VAL A 130 -13.59 -19.82 -4.82
N ALA A 131 -14.26 -19.68 -5.98
CA ALA A 131 -13.58 -19.66 -7.27
C ALA A 131 -12.60 -18.47 -7.42
N LEU A 132 -12.97 -17.29 -6.90
CA LEU A 132 -12.07 -16.13 -6.85
C LEU A 132 -10.84 -16.42 -6.00
N LEU A 133 -11.01 -16.99 -4.80
CA LEU A 133 -9.90 -17.33 -3.92
C LEU A 133 -8.92 -18.31 -4.57
N GLU A 134 -9.43 -19.34 -5.23
CA GLU A 134 -8.60 -20.31 -5.95
C GLU A 134 -7.80 -19.67 -7.07
N ARG A 135 -8.42 -18.80 -7.88
CA ARG A 135 -7.71 -18.04 -8.94
C ARG A 135 -6.64 -17.13 -8.38
N ILE A 136 -6.95 -16.35 -7.34
CA ILE A 136 -5.99 -15.45 -6.68
C ILE A 136 -4.79 -16.25 -6.16
N LYS A 137 -5.05 -17.42 -5.55
CA LYS A 137 -3.99 -18.28 -5.05
C LYS A 137 -3.09 -18.79 -6.18
N VAL A 138 -3.67 -19.36 -7.22
CA VAL A 138 -2.92 -19.87 -8.39
C VAL A 138 -2.07 -18.76 -9.03
N ASP A 139 -2.64 -17.58 -9.24
CA ASP A 139 -1.93 -16.47 -9.88
C ASP A 139 -0.85 -15.87 -8.97
N SER A 140 -1.09 -15.83 -7.66
CA SER A 140 -0.07 -15.39 -6.69
C SER A 140 1.09 -16.37 -6.55
N GLU A 141 0.86 -17.67 -6.73
CA GLU A 141 1.88 -18.73 -6.67
C GLU A 141 2.64 -18.87 -8.00
N ARG A 142 2.01 -18.55 -9.12
CA ARG A 142 2.62 -18.60 -10.46
C ARG A 142 3.69 -17.53 -10.67
N ARG A 143 3.61 -16.40 -9.96
CA ARG A 143 4.63 -15.33 -10.05
C ARG A 143 5.94 -15.77 -9.41
N THR A 144 6.94 -16.07 -10.24
CA THR A 144 8.28 -16.49 -9.80
C THR A 144 9.06 -15.32 -9.18
N LYS A 145 10.08 -15.61 -8.34
CA LYS A 145 11.00 -14.58 -7.81
C LYS A 145 11.69 -13.74 -8.92
N LYS A 146 11.83 -14.31 -10.12
CA LYS A 146 12.40 -13.64 -11.29
C LYS A 146 11.42 -12.61 -11.87
N GLU A 147 10.13 -12.95 -11.97
CA GLU A 147 9.08 -12.02 -12.36
C GLU A 147 8.84 -10.95 -11.29
N LEU A 148 8.96 -11.27 -10.01
CA LEU A 148 8.93 -10.28 -8.92
C LEU A 148 10.10 -9.28 -9.03
N ARG A 149 11.29 -9.75 -9.44
CA ARG A 149 12.47 -8.89 -9.72
C ARG A 149 12.30 -8.05 -10.97
N SER A 150 11.81 -8.63 -12.07
CA SER A 150 11.50 -7.89 -13.30
C SER A 150 10.39 -6.88 -13.07
N PHE A 151 9.37 -7.24 -12.30
CA PHE A 151 8.35 -6.35 -11.79
C PHE A 151 8.97 -5.25 -10.94
N LEU A 152 9.87 -5.51 -9.98
CA LEU A 152 10.55 -4.43 -9.25
C LEU A 152 11.37 -3.48 -10.15
N LEU A 153 11.85 -3.97 -11.31
CA LEU A 153 12.54 -3.15 -12.31
C LEU A 153 11.57 -2.39 -13.22
N GLU A 154 10.40 -2.94 -13.53
CA GLU A 154 9.33 -2.35 -14.36
C GLU A 154 8.40 -1.43 -13.56
N TYR A 155 8.24 -1.72 -12.27
CA TYR A 155 7.65 -0.91 -11.19
C TYR A 155 8.34 0.45 -11.09
N ARG A 156 9.66 0.51 -11.39
CA ARG A 156 10.43 1.76 -11.53
C ARG A 156 10.05 2.59 -12.76
N SER A 157 9.33 2.02 -13.72
CA SER A 157 8.84 2.70 -14.93
C SER A 157 7.34 3.05 -14.87
N ARG A 158 6.54 2.33 -14.08
CA ARG A 158 5.08 2.44 -14.02
C ARG A 158 4.61 1.88 -12.67
N TYR A 159 4.23 2.72 -11.73
CA TYR A 159 3.73 2.35 -10.40
C TYR A 159 2.61 1.27 -10.43
N GLY A 160 2.73 0.17 -9.65
CA GLY A 160 1.66 -0.82 -9.45
C GLY A 160 2.00 -1.92 -8.44
N HIS A 161 1.03 -2.45 -7.68
CA HIS A 161 1.23 -3.17 -6.40
C HIS A 161 1.75 -4.61 -6.55
N PRO A 162 2.58 -5.15 -5.62
CA PRO A 162 2.77 -6.58 -5.55
C PRO A 162 1.43 -7.21 -5.16
N GLY A 163 0.96 -8.16 -5.96
CA GLY A 163 -0.40 -8.71 -5.88
C GLY A 163 -1.08 -8.65 -7.24
N LEU A 164 -2.33 -9.10 -7.29
CA LEU A 164 -3.19 -8.82 -8.44
C LEU A 164 -3.37 -7.31 -8.55
N SER A 165 -3.14 -6.72 -9.74
CA SER A 165 -3.48 -5.32 -9.95
C SER A 165 -4.99 -5.15 -9.86
N ASP A 166 -5.47 -3.93 -9.59
CA ASP A 166 -6.90 -3.63 -9.63
C ASP A 166 -7.48 -4.02 -11.00
N GLN A 167 -6.78 -3.73 -12.10
CA GLN A 167 -7.21 -4.11 -13.44
C GLN A 167 -7.34 -5.64 -13.60
N ASP A 168 -6.34 -6.41 -13.16
CA ASP A 168 -6.37 -7.87 -13.23
C ASP A 168 -7.51 -8.43 -12.37
N PHE A 169 -7.73 -7.86 -11.18
CA PHE A 169 -8.76 -8.32 -10.27
C PHE A 169 -10.15 -8.11 -10.87
N TRP A 170 -10.41 -6.92 -11.42
CA TRP A 170 -11.69 -6.62 -12.04
C TRP A 170 -11.94 -7.46 -13.31
N ALA A 171 -10.89 -7.75 -14.10
CA ALA A 171 -11.01 -8.68 -15.22
C ALA A 171 -11.41 -10.10 -14.76
N MET A 172 -10.93 -10.56 -13.61
CA MET A 172 -11.37 -11.84 -13.04
C MET A 172 -12.83 -11.82 -12.57
N VAL A 173 -13.26 -10.71 -11.95
CA VAL A 173 -14.64 -10.51 -11.49
C VAL A 173 -15.61 -10.57 -12.68
N ASP A 174 -15.27 -9.88 -13.76
CA ASP A 174 -16.07 -9.87 -15.00
C ASP A 174 -16.17 -11.27 -15.63
N ALA A 175 -15.06 -12.01 -15.68
CA ALA A 175 -15.02 -13.38 -16.20
C ALA A 175 -15.90 -14.36 -15.42
N LEU A 176 -16.21 -14.07 -14.15
CA LEU A 176 -17.08 -14.87 -13.29
C LEU A 176 -18.53 -14.39 -13.26
N HIS A 177 -18.89 -13.44 -14.14
CA HIS A 177 -20.24 -12.92 -14.31
C HIS A 177 -20.85 -12.39 -13.00
N ILE A 178 -20.04 -11.74 -12.16
CA ILE A 178 -20.49 -11.11 -10.92
C ILE A 178 -21.11 -9.76 -11.29
N ALA A 179 -22.44 -9.66 -11.21
CA ALA A 179 -23.16 -8.45 -11.60
C ALA A 179 -23.17 -7.39 -10.47
N PRO A 180 -23.23 -6.09 -10.82
CA PRO A 180 -23.57 -5.04 -9.87
C PRO A 180 -24.96 -5.30 -9.29
N THR A 181 -25.15 -5.01 -8.01
CA THR A 181 -26.51 -5.04 -7.44
C THR A 181 -27.36 -3.98 -8.13
N GLY A 182 -28.47 -4.42 -8.74
CA GLY A 182 -29.41 -3.54 -9.42
C GLY A 182 -30.00 -2.52 -8.46
N GLY A 183 -29.51 -1.28 -8.54
CA GLY A 183 -30.11 -0.10 -7.96
C GLY A 183 -30.06 1.02 -9.00
N ALA A 184 -31.22 1.41 -9.51
CA ALA A 184 -31.43 2.64 -10.27
C ALA A 184 -31.01 3.87 -9.43
N PRO A 185 -30.67 5.02 -10.06
CA PRO A 185 -30.02 6.17 -9.43
C PRO A 185 -30.80 6.78 -8.26
#